data_AF-A0A5P6PGI4-F1
#
_entry.id   AF-A0A5P6PGI4-F1
#
_cell.length_a   1.000
_cell.length_b   1.000
_cell.length_c   1.000
_cell.angle_alpha   90.00
_cell.angle_beta   90.00
_cell.angle_gamma   90.00
#
_symmetry.space_group_name_H-M   'P 1'
#
loop_
_entity.id
_entity.type
_entity.pdbx_description
1 polymer ?
#
loop_
_entity_poly.entity_id
_entity_poly.type
_entity_poly.pdbx_seq_one_letter_code
_entity_poly.pdbx_strand_id
1 'polypeptide(L)'
;MPKMTAANPLDRRVQATAEKLRAALDRLARSSVGSPMIERQLTVAALAREARVGRNAIYANHRDILDELIRVRQQRRAPDRIAAVAEKAAEQRIAVDIMQGQLRQLATENAGLLRRATEAERRADRAEHRIAQLTKELDHRRRPQLLRSSVGEHGEGR
;
A
#
# COMPACT_ATOMS: atom_id res chain seq x y z
N MET A 1 -45.82 35.81 40.08
CA MET A 1 -46.01 36.06 38.64
C MET A 1 -44.84 36.91 38.15
N PRO A 2 -43.78 36.36 37.51
CA PRO A 2 -42.68 37.18 37.03
C PRO A 2 -43.02 37.78 35.66
N LYS A 3 -42.66 39.06 35.51
CA LYS A 3 -42.91 39.97 34.37
C LYS A 3 -42.53 39.33 33.02
N MET A 4 -43.48 39.30 32.09
CA MET A 4 -43.22 39.18 30.66
C MET A 4 -42.41 40.41 30.21
N THR A 5 -41.10 40.27 30.10
CA THR A 5 -40.26 41.30 29.49
C THR A 5 -40.62 41.37 28.02
N ALA A 6 -41.25 42.47 27.61
CA ALA A 6 -41.43 42.82 26.21
C ALA A 6 -40.09 42.68 25.49
N ALA A 7 -39.99 41.71 24.57
CA ALA A 7 -38.78 41.41 23.83
C ALA A 7 -38.20 42.70 23.25
N ASN A 8 -36.97 43.01 23.66
CA ASN A 8 -36.26 44.20 23.22
C ASN A 8 -36.24 44.18 21.67
N PRO A 9 -36.55 45.28 20.95
CA PRO A 9 -36.51 45.31 19.49
C PRO A 9 -35.20 44.79 18.89
N LEU A 10 -34.09 44.90 19.63
CA LEU A 10 -32.80 44.31 19.29
C LEU A 10 -32.85 42.78 19.25
N ASP A 11 -33.44 42.13 20.25
CA ASP A 11 -33.53 40.66 20.35
C ASP A 11 -34.37 40.08 19.22
N ARG A 12 -35.46 40.77 18.83
CA ARG A 12 -36.28 40.37 17.68
C ARG A 12 -35.49 40.42 16.37
N ARG A 13 -34.63 41.43 16.20
CA ARG A 13 -33.76 41.56 15.02
C ARG A 13 -32.69 40.47 15.00
N VAL A 14 -32.10 40.15 16.15
CA VAL A 14 -31.13 39.06 16.29
C VAL A 14 -31.78 37.72 15.95
N GLN A 15 -32.97 37.45 16.49
CA GLN A 15 -33.71 36.22 16.22
C GLN A 15 -34.09 36.06 14.74
N ALA A 16 -34.65 37.11 14.13
CA ALA A 16 -34.99 37.11 12.70
C ALA A 16 -33.75 36.91 11.80
N THR A 17 -32.57 37.39 12.24
CA THR A 17 -31.31 37.16 11.53
C THR A 17 -30.85 35.70 11.68
N ALA A 18 -30.98 35.13 12.87
CA ALA A 18 -30.65 33.73 13.14
C ALA A 18 -31.50 32.76 12.30
N GLU A 19 -32.81 33.02 12.17
CA GLU A 19 -33.71 32.23 11.33
C GLU A 19 -33.30 32.25 9.84
N LYS A 20 -32.95 33.43 9.32
CA LYS A 20 -32.44 33.57 7.94
C LYS A 20 -31.14 32.81 7.73
N LEU A 21 -30.24 32.86 8.69
CA LEU A 21 -28.97 32.15 8.66
C LEU A 21 -29.16 30.63 8.70
N ARG A 22 -30.05 30.10 9.54
CA ARG A 22 -30.38 28.66 9.57
C ARG A 22 -31.02 28.20 8.26
N ALA A 23 -31.98 28.97 7.73
CA ALA A 23 -32.59 28.66 6.44
C ALA A 23 -31.57 28.69 5.27
N ALA A 24 -30.61 29.61 5.31
CA ALA A 24 -29.51 29.67 4.35
C ALA A 24 -28.55 28.47 4.50
N LEU A 25 -28.23 28.07 5.73
CA LEU A 25 -27.42 26.89 6.01
C LEU A 25 -28.08 25.63 5.45
N ASP A 26 -29.39 25.46 5.65
CA ASP A 26 -30.13 24.32 5.10
C ASP A 26 -30.14 24.31 3.57
N ARG A 27 -30.29 25.49 2.93
CA ARG A 27 -30.21 25.58 1.46
C ARG A 27 -28.82 25.19 0.97
N LEU A 28 -27.77 25.69 1.60
CA LEU A 28 -26.40 25.30 1.30
C LEU A 28 -26.14 23.81 1.58
N ALA A 29 -26.77 23.24 2.62
CA ALA A 29 -26.66 21.82 2.94
C ALA A 29 -27.44 20.93 1.95
N ARG A 30 -28.48 21.44 1.29
CA ARG A 30 -29.25 20.70 0.27
C ARG A 30 -28.69 20.85 -1.14
N SER A 31 -28.22 22.05 -1.52
CA SER A 31 -27.61 22.31 -2.83
C SER A 31 -26.27 21.60 -3.03
N SER A 32 -25.77 20.96 -1.98
CA SER A 32 -24.39 20.52 -1.88
C SER A 32 -24.16 19.02 -1.99
N VAL A 33 -25.16 18.27 -2.43
CA VAL A 33 -25.05 16.81 -2.55
C VAL A 33 -24.30 16.47 -3.85
N GLY A 34 -23.12 15.84 -3.74
CA GLY A 34 -22.49 15.11 -4.86
C GLY A 34 -21.30 15.74 -5.58
N SER A 35 -20.64 16.80 -5.08
CA SER A 35 -19.38 17.26 -5.69
C SER A 35 -18.36 17.84 -4.70
N PRO A 36 -17.05 17.49 -4.81
CA PRO A 36 -16.00 18.00 -3.93
C PRO A 36 -15.80 19.52 -4.05
N MET A 37 -16.21 20.14 -5.17
CA MET A 37 -16.16 21.59 -5.36
C MET A 37 -17.14 22.34 -4.43
N ILE A 38 -18.13 21.62 -3.91
CA ILE A 38 -19.20 22.15 -3.09
C ILE A 38 -18.86 22.12 -1.57
N GLU A 39 -17.88 21.33 -1.10
CA GLU A 39 -17.35 21.54 0.26
C GLU A 39 -16.81 22.98 0.46
N ARG A 40 -16.39 23.64 -0.62
CA ARG A 40 -15.97 25.06 -0.62
C ARG A 40 -17.16 26.02 -0.42
N GLN A 41 -18.40 25.55 -0.54
CA GLN A 41 -19.63 26.32 -0.34
C GLN A 41 -20.14 26.28 1.11
N LEU A 42 -19.71 25.34 1.96
CA LEU A 42 -20.00 25.33 3.40
C LEU A 42 -18.97 26.16 4.18
N THR A 43 -18.87 27.44 3.83
CA THR A 43 -18.00 28.43 4.50
C THR A 43 -18.83 29.57 5.06
N VAL A 44 -18.31 30.27 6.08
CA VAL A 44 -18.98 31.44 6.67
C VAL A 44 -19.23 32.52 5.61
N ALA A 45 -18.32 32.69 4.65
CA ALA A 45 -18.48 33.66 3.55
C ALA A 45 -19.60 33.27 2.58
N ALA A 46 -19.76 31.98 2.28
CA ALA A 46 -20.88 31.51 1.47
C ALA A 46 -22.21 31.61 2.22
N LEU A 47 -22.23 31.25 3.51
CA LEU A 47 -23.39 31.41 4.38
C LEU A 47 -23.84 32.88 4.49
N ALA A 48 -22.89 33.80 4.67
CA ALA A 48 -23.13 35.24 4.70
C ALA A 48 -23.75 35.75 3.39
N ARG A 49 -23.23 35.31 2.24
CA ARG A 49 -23.77 35.65 0.92
C ARG A 49 -25.18 35.09 0.73
N GLU A 50 -25.40 33.84 1.10
CA GLU A 50 -26.67 33.15 0.97
C GLU A 50 -27.76 33.75 1.88
N ALA A 51 -27.40 34.16 3.09
CA ALA A 51 -28.31 34.81 4.03
C ALA A 51 -28.46 36.32 3.80
N ARG A 52 -27.60 36.91 2.94
CA ARG A 52 -27.44 38.37 2.77
C ARG A 52 -27.13 39.11 4.08
N VAL A 53 -26.26 38.52 4.91
CA VAL A 53 -25.85 39.06 6.21
C VAL A 53 -24.34 39.30 6.21
N GLY A 54 -23.88 40.37 6.87
CA GLY A 54 -22.45 40.64 7.01
C GLY A 54 -21.75 39.59 7.88
N ARG A 55 -20.56 39.14 7.48
CA ARG A 55 -19.76 38.16 8.23
C ARG A 55 -19.52 38.57 9.70
N ASN A 56 -19.31 39.87 9.95
CA ASN A 56 -19.09 40.38 11.30
C ASN A 56 -20.30 40.18 12.22
N ALA A 57 -21.53 40.26 11.69
CA ALA A 57 -22.74 40.02 12.47
C ALA A 57 -22.86 38.53 12.87
N ILE A 58 -22.39 37.63 12.01
CA ILE A 58 -22.36 36.20 12.29
C ILE A 58 -21.35 35.91 13.40
N TYR A 59 -20.12 36.44 13.30
CA TYR A 59 -19.09 36.22 14.31
C TYR A 59 -19.44 36.84 15.67
N ALA A 60 -20.08 38.01 15.68
CA ALA A 60 -20.39 38.72 16.92
C ALA A 60 -21.58 38.11 17.68
N ASN A 61 -22.63 37.67 16.97
CA ASN A 61 -23.92 37.38 17.60
C ASN A 61 -24.43 35.95 17.40
N HIS A 62 -23.82 35.15 16.52
CA HIS A 62 -24.38 33.87 16.06
C HIS A 62 -23.35 32.73 16.12
N ARG A 63 -22.81 32.48 17.32
CA ARG A 63 -21.82 31.41 17.55
C ARG A 63 -22.42 30.01 17.38
N ASP A 64 -23.67 29.82 17.79
CA ASP A 64 -24.45 28.60 17.63
C ASP A 64 -24.52 28.16 16.15
N ILE A 65 -24.70 29.12 15.24
CA ILE A 65 -24.77 28.86 13.80
C ILE A 65 -23.40 28.47 13.22
N LEU A 66 -22.30 29.00 13.79
CA LEU A 66 -20.95 28.59 13.39
C LEU A 66 -20.66 27.15 13.82
N ASP A 67 -21.07 26.78 15.03
CA ASP A 67 -20.93 25.41 15.53
C ASP A 67 -21.77 24.43 14.69
N GLU A 68 -22.98 24.83 14.30
CA GLU A 68 -23.85 24.06 13.40
C GLU A 68 -23.22 23.89 12.01
N LEU A 69 -22.67 24.97 11.42
CA LEU A 69 -21.94 24.91 10.15
C LEU A 69 -20.75 23.93 10.22
N ILE A 70 -20.00 23.94 11.32
CA ILE A 70 -18.88 23.03 11.54
C ILE A 70 -19.39 21.58 11.63
N ARG A 71 -20.47 21.34 12.38
CA ARG A 71 -21.08 20.02 12.55
C ARG A 71 -21.54 19.45 11.21
N VAL A 72 -22.26 20.23 10.40
CA VAL A 72 -22.72 19.82 9.06
C VAL A 72 -21.54 19.48 8.16
N ARG A 73 -20.44 20.26 8.23
CA ARG A 73 -19.22 19.98 7.46
C ARG A 73 -18.52 18.69 7.90
N GLN A 74 -18.45 18.42 9.19
CA GLN A 74 -17.82 17.21 9.74
C GLN A 74 -18.62 15.95 9.40
N GLN A 75 -19.94 16.00 9.56
CA GLN A 75 -20.83 14.88 9.25
C GLN A 75 -20.74 14.43 7.79
N ARG A 76 -20.43 15.36 6.87
CA ARG A 76 -20.24 15.04 5.44
C ARG A 76 -18.87 14.45 5.11
N ARG A 77 -17.82 14.91 5.78
CA ARG A 77 -16.47 14.37 5.58
C ARG A 77 -16.29 12.94 6.08
N ALA A 78 -17.03 12.54 7.11
CA ALA A 78 -16.94 11.21 7.68
C ALA A 78 -17.31 10.07 6.68
N PRO A 79 -18.49 10.08 6.04
CA PRO A 79 -18.88 9.02 5.10
C PRO A 79 -17.97 8.95 3.87
N ASP A 80 -17.58 10.10 3.29
CA ASP A 80 -16.69 10.13 2.12
C ASP A 80 -15.30 9.55 2.44
N ARG A 81 -14.76 9.82 3.64
CA ARG A 81 -13.49 9.23 4.09
C ARG A 81 -13.59 7.73 4.30
N ILE A 82 -14.69 7.25 4.88
CA ILE A 82 -14.88 5.82 5.13
C ILE A 82 -14.97 5.06 3.80
N ALA A 83 -15.72 5.59 2.84
CA ALA A 83 -15.81 5.01 1.50
C ALA A 83 -14.46 4.97 0.79
N ALA A 84 -13.71 6.09 0.79
CA ALA A 84 -12.39 6.16 0.17
C ALA A 84 -11.35 5.23 0.83
N VAL A 85 -11.43 5.04 2.15
CA VAL A 85 -10.56 4.09 2.87
C VAL A 85 -10.94 2.64 2.53
N ALA A 86 -12.23 2.34 2.43
CA ALA A 86 -12.71 1.00 2.07
C ALA A 86 -12.29 0.61 0.65
N GLU A 87 -12.38 1.54 -0.31
CA GLU A 87 -11.93 1.35 -1.69
C GLU A 87 -10.42 1.06 -1.75
N LYS A 88 -9.60 1.89 -1.09
CA LYS A 88 -8.15 1.66 -1.00
C LYS A 88 -7.79 0.34 -0.32
N ALA A 89 -8.54 -0.04 0.71
CA ALA A 89 -8.32 -1.33 1.37
C ALA A 89 -8.65 -2.51 0.44
N ALA A 90 -9.66 -2.39 -0.41
CA ALA A 90 -9.98 -3.41 -1.42
C ALA A 90 -8.87 -3.51 -2.48
N GLU A 91 -8.39 -2.37 -3.00
CA GLU A 91 -7.26 -2.33 -3.95
C GLU A 91 -6.01 -2.99 -3.36
N GLN A 92 -5.68 -2.66 -2.11
CA GLN A 92 -4.53 -3.23 -1.41
C GLN A 92 -4.65 -4.75 -1.23
N ARG A 93 -5.85 -5.26 -0.91
CA ARG A 93 -6.08 -6.71 -0.80
C ARG A 93 -5.82 -7.43 -2.12
N ILE A 94 -6.32 -6.89 -3.24
CA ILE A 94 -6.09 -7.46 -4.57
C ILE A 94 -4.58 -7.49 -4.88
N ALA A 95 -3.86 -6.40 -4.58
CA ALA A 95 -2.42 -6.35 -4.78
C ALA A 95 -1.68 -7.41 -3.94
N VAL A 96 -2.05 -7.58 -2.66
CA VAL A 96 -1.47 -8.62 -1.80
C VAL A 96 -1.73 -10.01 -2.36
N ASP A 97 -2.94 -10.31 -2.82
CA ASP A 97 -3.28 -11.62 -3.38
C ASP A 97 -2.45 -11.92 -4.64
N ILE A 98 -2.27 -10.94 -5.52
CA ILE A 98 -1.41 -11.05 -6.71
C ILE A 98 0.04 -11.33 -6.29
N MET A 99 0.59 -10.57 -5.35
CA MET A 99 1.96 -10.75 -4.88
C MET A 99 2.18 -12.12 -4.23
N GLN A 100 1.20 -12.62 -3.46
CA GLN A 100 1.25 -13.96 -2.88
C GLN A 100 1.25 -15.04 -3.96
N GLY A 101 0.47 -14.87 -5.03
CA GLY A 101 0.49 -15.74 -6.20
C GLY A 101 1.87 -15.79 -6.86
N GLN A 102 2.46 -14.63 -7.12
CA GLN A 102 3.79 -14.50 -7.71
C GLN A 102 4.87 -15.15 -6.84
N LEU A 103 4.82 -14.97 -5.51
CA LEU A 103 5.76 -15.60 -4.58
C LEU A 103 5.69 -17.13 -4.63
N ARG A 104 4.48 -17.72 -4.70
CA ARG A 104 4.32 -19.18 -4.83
C ARG A 104 4.88 -19.68 -6.16
N GLN A 105 4.65 -18.95 -7.24
CA GLN A 105 5.20 -19.31 -8.56
C GLN A 105 6.73 -19.28 -8.54
N LEU A 106 7.33 -18.19 -8.05
CA LEU A 106 8.79 -18.05 -7.93
C LEU A 106 9.40 -19.13 -7.02
N ALA A 107 8.75 -19.47 -5.91
CA ALA A 107 9.21 -20.55 -5.03
C ALA A 107 9.24 -21.91 -5.77
N THR A 108 8.23 -22.17 -6.60
CA THR A 108 8.14 -23.39 -7.40
C THR A 108 9.23 -23.44 -8.47
N GLU A 109 9.43 -22.33 -9.19
CA GLU A 109 10.47 -22.19 -10.20
C GLU A 109 11.88 -22.34 -9.60
N ASN A 110 12.13 -21.71 -8.44
CA ASN A 110 13.39 -21.84 -7.71
C ASN A 110 13.65 -23.27 -7.25
N ALA A 111 12.64 -24.00 -6.77
CA ALA A 111 12.79 -25.41 -6.42
C ALA A 111 13.17 -26.26 -7.64
N GLY A 112 12.54 -25.99 -8.80
CA GLY A 112 12.89 -26.65 -10.07
C GLY A 112 14.31 -26.33 -10.54
N LEU A 113 14.74 -25.07 -10.42
CA LEU A 113 16.11 -24.65 -10.72
C LEU A 113 17.14 -25.32 -9.80
N LEU A 114 16.88 -25.35 -8.49
CA LEU A 114 17.76 -25.99 -7.51
C LEU A 114 17.91 -27.49 -7.79
N ARG A 115 16.82 -28.17 -8.14
CA ARG A 115 16.86 -29.58 -8.56
C ARG A 115 17.72 -29.77 -9.81
N ARG A 116 17.57 -28.92 -10.83
CA ARG A 116 18.39 -29.00 -12.05
C ARG A 116 19.87 -28.73 -11.76
N ALA A 117 20.19 -27.77 -10.90
CA ALA A 117 21.55 -27.48 -10.48
C ALA A 117 22.19 -28.67 -9.77
N THR A 118 21.51 -29.23 -8.76
CA THR A 118 22.01 -30.40 -8.03
C THR A 118 22.16 -31.65 -8.91
N GLU A 119 21.27 -31.86 -9.89
CA GLU A 119 21.44 -32.93 -10.87
C GLU A 119 22.63 -32.70 -11.81
N ALA A 120 22.88 -31.45 -12.21
CA ALA A 120 24.03 -31.08 -13.04
C ALA A 120 25.34 -31.26 -12.27
N GLU A 121 25.43 -30.80 -11.03
CA GLU A 121 26.58 -31.01 -10.13
C GLU A 121 26.89 -32.50 -9.99
N ARG A 122 25.90 -33.34 -9.67
CA ARG A 122 26.11 -34.80 -9.58
C ARG A 122 26.59 -35.43 -10.87
N ARG A 123 26.17 -34.92 -12.04
CA ARG A 123 26.66 -35.40 -13.35
C ARG A 123 28.11 -34.97 -13.56
N ALA A 124 28.46 -33.75 -13.20
CA ALA A 124 29.83 -33.23 -13.25
C ALA A 124 30.75 -34.06 -12.34
N ASP A 125 30.37 -34.30 -11.08
CA ASP A 125 31.14 -35.11 -10.14
C ASP A 125 31.43 -36.51 -10.73
N ARG A 126 30.42 -37.17 -11.29
CA ARG A 126 30.62 -38.49 -11.92
C ARG A 126 31.56 -38.43 -13.12
N ALA A 127 31.46 -37.38 -13.93
CA ALA A 127 32.36 -37.18 -15.06
C ALA A 127 33.80 -36.96 -14.58
N GLU A 128 34.01 -36.13 -13.56
CA GLU A 128 35.31 -35.87 -12.95
C GLU A 128 35.94 -37.14 -12.36
N HIS A 129 35.15 -37.94 -11.64
CA HIS A 129 35.62 -39.23 -11.11
C HIS A 129 36.06 -40.17 -12.23
N ARG A 130 35.28 -40.24 -13.32
CA ARG A 130 35.62 -41.09 -14.48
C ARG A 130 36.85 -40.60 -15.22
N ILE A 131 36.99 -39.28 -15.38
CA ILE A 131 38.20 -38.66 -15.95
C ILE A 131 39.40 -39.03 -15.09
N ALA A 132 39.33 -38.85 -13.77
CA ALA A 132 40.43 -39.18 -12.87
C ALA A 132 40.82 -40.68 -12.91
N GLN A 133 39.85 -41.59 -13.03
CA GLN A 133 40.11 -43.01 -13.22
C GLN A 133 40.84 -43.30 -14.53
N LEU A 134 40.35 -42.75 -15.64
CA LEU A 134 40.97 -42.93 -16.96
C LEU A 134 42.38 -42.33 -17.01
N THR A 135 42.60 -41.17 -16.38
CA THR A 135 43.94 -40.58 -16.25
C THR A 135 44.88 -41.52 -15.51
N LYS A 136 44.45 -42.10 -14.39
CA LYS A 136 45.26 -43.09 -13.65
C LYS A 136 45.57 -44.33 -14.49
N GLU A 137 44.61 -44.83 -15.26
CA GLU A 137 44.82 -45.96 -16.17
C GLU A 137 45.82 -45.63 -17.28
N LEU A 138 45.71 -44.45 -17.89
CA LEU A 138 46.65 -43.97 -18.90
C LEU A 138 48.06 -43.83 -18.32
N ASP A 139 48.19 -43.25 -17.13
CA ASP A 139 49.47 -43.12 -16.44
C ASP A 139 50.08 -44.49 -16.14
N HIS A 140 49.28 -45.45 -15.67
CA HIS A 140 49.73 -46.82 -15.43
C HIS A 140 50.26 -47.48 -16.70
N ARG A 141 49.55 -47.35 -17.83
CA ARG A 141 49.98 -47.89 -19.13
C ARG A 141 51.23 -47.19 -19.69
N ARG A 142 51.42 -45.91 -19.38
CA ARG A 142 52.59 -45.13 -19.81
C ARG A 142 53.83 -45.36 -18.95
N ARG A 143 53.72 -46.02 -17.79
CA ARG A 143 54.89 -46.35 -16.98
C ARG A 143 55.81 -47.29 -17.78
N PRO A 144 57.08 -46.91 -18.01
CA PRO A 144 58.01 -47.78 -18.72
C PRO A 144 58.18 -49.08 -17.94
N GLN A 145 57.88 -50.21 -18.59
CA GLN A 145 58.21 -51.51 -18.05
C GLN A 145 59.72 -51.65 -18.08
N LEU A 146 60.34 -51.76 -16.91
CA LEU A 146 61.74 -52.14 -16.81
C LEU A 146 61.88 -53.54 -17.40
N LEU A 147 62.40 -53.63 -18.61
CA LEU A 147 62.89 -54.87 -19.17
C LEU A 147 64.03 -55.32 -18.26
N ARG A 148 63.77 -56.32 -17.41
CA ARG A 148 64.84 -57.03 -16.71
C ARG A 148 65.72 -57.65 -17.79
N SER A 149 66.87 -57.03 -18.05
CA SER A 149 67.90 -57.62 -18.90
C SER A 149 68.34 -58.93 -18.27
N SER A 150 67.98 -60.05 -18.88
CA SER A 150 68.57 -61.37 -18.59
C SER A 150 69.98 -61.43 -19.16
N VAL A 151 70.86 -60.55 -18.69
CA VAL A 151 72.29 -60.56 -19.03
C VAL A 151 73.06 -60.78 -17.76
N GLY A 152 73.51 -62.02 -17.57
CA GLY A 152 74.59 -62.32 -16.64
C GLY A 152 74.40 -63.53 -15.74
N GLU A 153 74.16 -64.73 -16.28
CA GLU A 153 74.56 -65.99 -15.62
C GLU A 153 74.91 -67.09 -16.64
N HIS A 154 75.92 -66.84 -17.48
CA HIS A 154 76.73 -67.93 -18.06
C HIS A 154 78.20 -67.60 -17.83
N GLY A 155 78.59 -67.66 -16.55
CA GLY A 155 79.98 -67.73 -16.13
C GLY A 155 80.49 -69.15 -16.33
N GLU A 156 81.34 -69.29 -17.34
CA GLU A 156 82.50 -70.18 -17.48
C GLU A 156 82.57 -71.38 -16.52
N GLY A 157 82.31 -72.56 -17.08
CA GLY A 157 82.75 -73.83 -16.52
C GLY A 157 84.11 -74.23 -17.08
N ARG A 158 85.06 -74.38 -16.16
CA ARG A 158 86.36 -75.10 -16.22
C ARG A 158 87.56 -74.39 -16.86
#